data_AF-A0AAV3UJS6-F1
#
_entry.id   AF-A0AAV3UJS6-F1
#
_cell.length_a   1.000
_cell.length_b   1.000
_cell.length_c   1.000
_cell.angle_alpha   90.00
_cell.angle_beta   90.00
_cell.angle_gamma   90.00
#
_symmetry.space_group_name_H-M   'P 1'
#
loop_
_entity.id
_entity.type
_entity.pdbx_description
1 polymer ?
#
loop_
_entity_poly.entity_id
_entity_poly.type
_entity_poly.pdbx_seq_one_letter_code
_entity_poly.pdbx_strand_id
1 'polypeptide(L)'
;MRLETGYRNMVDVFRSAADIAKSLDTKPTAFAFWWSLYERQRERADDTNHPALLWSYGVSLVEQALIDAVCRAKGVSFPTAVRENLLGIDLGAVYDELAPYEPADLLPTEPKHSTTIRHTVGLDDPLTDADVTGERPDDVLPLALTEYVHEAGVNHFKIKLAADREVDAARLSRIDNVLADLDVEEDRCTVDANEGYDSAGQFKRQWEVLQTNSDCAGLFDQLVNVEQPLPRDEALTSKTQEVFTTWDDAPLIIIDESDNRIDSTGTALSHGYAGMSHKNCKGVQGHRECLSGHLLQSKR
;
A
#
# COMPACT_ATOMS: atom_id res chain seq x y z
N MET A 1 0.08 -3.46 -21.66
CA MET A 1 -0.44 -2.20 -22.25
C MET A 1 0.75 -1.40 -22.79
N ARG A 2 0.73 -0.87 -24.02
CA ARG A 2 1.82 0.00 -24.50
C ARG A 2 1.84 1.28 -23.66
N LEU A 3 3.02 1.76 -23.25
CA LEU A 3 3.19 2.95 -22.39
C LEU A 3 2.33 4.14 -22.84
N GLU A 4 2.24 4.37 -24.16
CA GLU A 4 1.44 5.44 -24.74
C GLU A 4 -0.07 5.30 -24.46
N THR A 5 -0.62 4.08 -24.53
CA THR A 5 -2.02 3.83 -24.19
C THR A 5 -2.28 4.10 -22.71
N GLY A 6 -1.38 3.66 -21.83
CA GLY A 6 -1.50 3.92 -20.39
C GLY A 6 -1.50 5.40 -20.06
N TYR A 7 -0.57 6.15 -20.66
CA TYR A 7 -0.51 7.59 -20.51
C TYR A 7 -1.79 8.29 -20.99
N ARG A 8 -2.31 7.91 -22.18
CA ARG A 8 -3.56 8.48 -22.71
C ARG A 8 -4.74 8.20 -21.78
N ASN A 9 -4.87 6.97 -21.28
CA ASN A 9 -5.94 6.60 -20.36
C ASN A 9 -5.84 7.39 -19.04
N MET A 10 -4.63 7.59 -18.52
CA MET A 10 -4.37 8.42 -17.33
C MET A 10 -4.79 9.88 -17.56
N VAL A 11 -4.42 10.48 -18.69
CA VAL A 11 -4.84 11.85 -19.04
C VAL A 11 -6.36 11.95 -19.20
N ASP A 12 -6.99 10.93 -19.78
CA ASP A 12 -8.44 10.87 -19.96
C ASP A 12 -9.18 10.87 -18.61
N VAL A 13 -8.80 10.00 -17.66
CA VAL A 13 -9.44 9.97 -16.33
C VAL A 13 -9.22 11.26 -15.55
N PHE A 14 -8.09 11.94 -15.72
CA PHE A 14 -7.83 13.24 -15.08
C PHE A 14 -8.72 14.35 -15.64
N ARG A 15 -8.85 14.43 -16.97
CA ARG A 15 -9.74 15.39 -17.63
C ARG A 15 -11.18 15.13 -17.25
N SER A 16 -11.59 13.87 -17.29
CA SER A 16 -12.91 13.43 -16.87
C SER A 16 -13.23 13.88 -15.44
N ALA A 17 -12.37 13.59 -14.47
CA ALA A 17 -12.60 13.99 -13.08
C ALA A 17 -12.67 15.52 -12.92
N ALA A 18 -11.80 16.27 -13.61
CA ALA A 18 -11.82 17.74 -13.58
C ALA A 18 -13.09 18.33 -14.23
N ASP A 19 -13.56 17.75 -15.33
CA ASP A 19 -14.78 18.21 -16.02
C ASP A 19 -16.03 17.89 -15.20
N ILE A 20 -16.10 16.69 -14.59
CA ILE A 20 -17.15 16.35 -13.63
C ILE A 20 -17.13 17.35 -12.47
N ALA A 21 -15.97 17.58 -11.85
CA ALA A 21 -15.85 18.50 -10.73
C ALA A 21 -16.34 19.92 -11.06
N LYS A 22 -16.05 20.45 -12.25
CA LYS A 22 -16.55 21.77 -12.70
C LYS A 22 -18.06 21.81 -12.92
N SER A 23 -18.67 20.66 -13.21
CA SER A 23 -20.11 20.53 -13.46
C SER A 23 -20.93 20.22 -12.20
N LEU A 24 -20.28 19.81 -11.10
CA LEU A 24 -20.95 19.48 -9.85
C LEU A 24 -21.49 20.74 -9.18
N ASP A 25 -22.69 20.63 -8.61
CA ASP A 25 -23.24 21.65 -7.72
C ASP A 25 -22.33 21.83 -6.49
N THR A 26 -22.30 23.05 -5.97
CA THR A 26 -21.61 23.36 -4.72
C THR A 26 -22.08 22.47 -3.58
N LYS A 27 -21.15 21.95 -2.79
CA LYS A 27 -21.42 21.13 -1.60
C LYS A 27 -20.99 21.86 -0.33
N PRO A 28 -21.61 21.55 0.82
CA PRO A 28 -21.31 22.22 2.09
C PRO A 28 -19.90 21.91 2.62
N THR A 29 -19.32 20.77 2.24
CA THR A 29 -18.00 20.33 2.72
C THR A 29 -17.15 19.78 1.56
N ALA A 30 -15.83 19.78 1.73
CA ALA A 30 -14.91 19.19 0.76
C ALA A 30 -15.16 17.68 0.60
N PHE A 31 -15.51 17.00 1.69
CA PHE A 31 -15.90 15.60 1.66
C PHE A 31 -17.17 15.33 0.85
N ALA A 32 -18.25 16.09 1.07
CA ALA A 32 -19.48 15.90 0.32
C ALA A 32 -19.29 16.16 -1.18
N PHE A 33 -18.40 17.10 -1.54
CA PHE A 33 -17.98 17.33 -2.92
C PHE A 33 -17.22 16.13 -3.47
N TRP A 34 -16.18 15.69 -2.76
CA TRP A 34 -15.37 14.54 -3.15
C TRP A 34 -16.22 13.29 -3.34
N TRP A 35 -17.15 13.00 -2.42
CA TRP A 35 -18.06 11.85 -2.52
C TRP A 35 -18.91 11.90 -3.79
N SER A 36 -19.45 13.08 -4.09
CA SER A 36 -20.24 13.28 -5.32
C SER A 36 -19.38 13.10 -6.58
N LEU A 37 -18.12 13.56 -6.56
CA LEU A 37 -17.18 13.35 -7.65
C LEU A 37 -16.80 11.87 -7.81
N TYR A 38 -16.52 11.18 -6.72
CA TYR A 38 -16.19 9.75 -6.71
C TYR A 38 -17.31 8.94 -7.34
N GLU A 39 -18.56 9.12 -6.89
CA GLU A 39 -19.72 8.40 -7.42
C GLU A 39 -19.91 8.66 -8.93
N ARG A 40 -19.81 9.92 -9.37
CA ARG A 40 -19.97 10.27 -10.79
C ARG A 40 -18.84 9.75 -11.68
N GLN A 41 -17.60 9.78 -11.19
CA GLN A 41 -16.46 9.23 -11.92
C GLN A 41 -16.54 7.70 -11.99
N ARG A 42 -16.99 7.04 -10.91
CA ARG A 42 -17.24 5.58 -10.88
C ARG A 42 -18.30 5.19 -11.90
N GLU A 43 -19.46 5.84 -11.89
CA GLU A 43 -20.55 5.59 -12.85
C GLU A 43 -20.07 5.76 -14.29
N ARG A 44 -19.29 6.79 -14.59
CA ARG A 44 -18.72 7.00 -15.92
C ARG A 44 -17.71 5.90 -16.30
N ALA A 45 -16.95 5.40 -15.33
CA ALA A 45 -15.97 4.37 -15.57
C ALA A 45 -16.60 3.01 -15.93
N ASP A 46 -17.85 2.76 -15.56
CA ASP A 46 -18.60 1.55 -15.92
C ASP A 46 -18.73 1.39 -17.45
N ASP A 47 -18.69 2.50 -18.21
CA ASP A 47 -18.70 2.50 -19.69
C ASP A 47 -17.28 2.34 -20.30
N THR A 48 -16.27 2.04 -19.49
CA THR A 48 -14.86 1.94 -19.91
C THR A 48 -14.22 0.63 -19.46
N ASN A 49 -13.04 0.32 -20.02
CA ASN A 49 -12.20 -0.78 -19.52
C ASN A 49 -11.17 -0.28 -18.48
N HIS A 50 -11.37 0.90 -17.88
CA HIS A 50 -10.42 1.45 -16.91
C HIS A 50 -10.57 0.73 -15.57
N PRO A 51 -9.48 0.17 -15.01
CA PRO A 51 -9.55 -0.46 -13.69
C PRO A 51 -9.84 0.59 -12.62
N ALA A 52 -10.38 0.13 -11.48
CA ALA A 52 -10.77 1.01 -10.37
C ALA A 52 -9.66 1.95 -9.93
N LEU A 53 -8.45 1.42 -9.79
CA LEU A 53 -7.26 2.17 -9.44
C LEU A 53 -6.94 3.31 -10.42
N LEU A 54 -7.26 3.16 -11.71
CA LEU A 54 -6.99 4.18 -12.71
C LEU A 54 -8.01 5.31 -12.66
N TRP A 55 -9.30 4.99 -12.68
CA TRP A 55 -10.31 6.06 -12.70
C TRP A 55 -10.37 6.82 -11.37
N SER A 56 -10.09 6.16 -10.25
CA SER A 56 -10.04 6.81 -8.93
C SER A 56 -8.83 7.73 -8.79
N TYR A 57 -7.76 7.50 -9.55
CA TYR A 57 -6.60 8.40 -9.57
C TYR A 57 -6.97 9.81 -10.04
N GLY A 58 -7.89 9.94 -11.00
CA GLY A 58 -8.42 11.24 -11.40
C GLY A 58 -9.17 11.96 -10.28
N VAL A 59 -9.94 11.20 -9.48
CA VAL A 59 -10.65 11.74 -8.30
C VAL A 59 -9.65 12.23 -7.26
N SER A 60 -8.62 11.44 -6.97
CA SER A 60 -7.57 11.77 -6.00
C SER A 60 -6.84 13.08 -6.31
N LEU A 61 -6.61 13.41 -7.59
CA LEU A 61 -6.00 14.69 -7.95
C LEU A 61 -6.89 15.89 -7.59
N VAL A 62 -8.19 15.81 -7.90
CA VAL A 62 -9.14 16.87 -7.55
C VAL A 62 -9.30 16.96 -6.04
N GLU A 63 -9.33 15.82 -5.37
CA GLU A 63 -9.38 15.72 -3.92
C GLU A 63 -8.23 16.46 -3.24
N GLN A 64 -6.99 16.21 -3.66
CA GLN A 64 -5.81 16.88 -3.11
C GLN A 64 -5.89 18.40 -3.32
N ALA A 65 -6.37 18.85 -4.48
CA ALA A 65 -6.59 20.27 -4.75
C ALA A 65 -7.67 20.89 -3.85
N LEU A 66 -8.76 20.16 -3.57
CA LEU A 66 -9.81 20.60 -2.65
C LEU A 66 -9.30 20.70 -1.20
N ILE A 67 -8.52 19.72 -0.75
CA ILE A 67 -7.92 19.71 0.57
C ILE A 67 -6.97 20.91 0.73
N ASP A 68 -6.08 21.14 -0.25
CA ASP A 68 -5.18 22.30 -0.26
C ASP A 68 -5.95 23.62 -0.24
N ALA A 69 -7.01 23.75 -1.05
CA ALA A 69 -7.86 24.94 -1.08
C ALA A 69 -8.52 25.22 0.29
N VAL A 70 -9.05 24.19 0.97
CA VAL A 70 -9.62 24.34 2.32
C VAL A 70 -8.56 24.76 3.32
N CYS A 71 -7.39 24.10 3.33
CA CYS A 71 -6.30 24.41 4.25
C CYS A 71 -5.83 25.86 4.07
N ARG A 72 -5.63 26.30 2.83
CA ARG A 72 -5.25 27.69 2.48
C ARG A 72 -6.30 28.70 2.90
N ALA A 73 -7.57 28.44 2.59
CA ALA A 73 -8.67 29.35 2.92
C ALA A 73 -8.84 29.54 4.45
N LYS A 74 -8.52 28.50 5.22
CA LYS A 74 -8.61 28.51 6.69
C LYS A 74 -7.30 28.91 7.39
N GLY A 75 -6.18 28.94 6.67
CA GLY A 75 -4.86 29.24 7.24
C GLY A 75 -4.35 28.16 8.20
N VAL A 76 -4.68 26.89 7.94
CA VAL A 76 -4.32 25.74 8.80
C VAL A 76 -3.50 24.70 8.05
N SER A 77 -2.80 23.84 8.80
CA SER A 77 -2.08 22.69 8.25
C SER A 77 -3.04 21.55 7.87
N PHE A 78 -2.60 20.64 7.00
CA PHE A 78 -3.38 19.45 6.65
C PHE A 78 -3.72 18.56 7.87
N PRO A 79 -2.78 18.22 8.78
CA PRO A 79 -3.11 17.48 10.00
C PRO A 79 -4.20 18.16 10.85
N THR A 80 -4.12 19.48 11.00
CA THR A 80 -5.15 20.27 11.71
C THR A 80 -6.50 20.16 11.01
N ALA A 81 -6.53 20.36 9.69
CA ALA A 81 -7.77 20.30 8.91
C ALA A 81 -8.47 18.94 8.98
N VAL A 82 -7.71 17.85 9.00
CA VAL A 82 -8.25 16.49 9.16
C VAL A 82 -8.71 16.26 10.60
N ARG A 83 -7.86 16.54 11.59
CA ARG A 83 -8.16 16.28 13.01
C ARG A 83 -9.36 17.07 13.51
N GLU A 84 -9.45 18.35 13.17
CA GLU A 84 -10.57 19.23 13.53
C GLU A 84 -11.79 19.08 12.62
N ASN A 85 -11.76 18.09 11.71
CA ASN A 85 -12.82 17.78 10.76
C ASN A 85 -13.28 18.97 9.89
N LEU A 86 -12.36 19.87 9.52
CA LEU A 86 -12.66 21.04 8.69
C LEU A 86 -13.01 20.67 7.24
N LEU A 87 -12.67 19.45 6.83
CA LEU A 87 -13.02 18.87 5.53
C LEU A 87 -14.45 18.31 5.50
N GLY A 88 -15.09 18.13 6.67
CA GLY A 88 -16.41 17.53 6.83
C GLY A 88 -16.44 16.03 6.53
N ILE A 89 -15.37 15.32 6.91
CA ILE A 89 -15.20 13.86 6.81
C ILE A 89 -16.32 13.19 7.58
N ASP A 90 -17.18 12.47 6.86
CA ASP A 90 -18.15 11.54 7.44
C ASP A 90 -17.53 10.14 7.52
N LEU A 91 -17.12 9.71 8.71
CA LEU A 91 -16.52 8.39 8.91
C LEU A 91 -17.56 7.26 8.73
N GLY A 92 -18.85 7.55 8.96
CA GLY A 92 -19.95 6.62 8.81
C GLY A 92 -20.38 6.35 7.37
N ALA A 93 -19.88 7.13 6.39
CA ALA A 93 -20.32 7.02 5.00
C ALA A 93 -19.98 5.68 4.31
N VAL A 94 -19.01 4.93 4.85
CA VAL A 94 -18.60 3.60 4.34
C VAL A 94 -18.87 2.51 5.38
N TYR A 95 -18.57 2.80 6.65
CA TYR A 95 -18.70 1.84 7.75
C TYR A 95 -19.56 2.46 8.85
N ASP A 96 -20.80 1.97 8.98
CA ASP A 96 -21.75 2.44 9.98
C ASP A 96 -21.18 2.41 11.40
N GLU A 97 -20.27 1.47 11.71
CA GLU A 97 -19.63 1.36 13.02
C GLU A 97 -18.74 2.56 13.38
N LEU A 98 -18.34 3.35 12.39
CA LEU A 98 -17.52 4.55 12.57
C LEU A 98 -18.36 5.83 12.69
N ALA A 99 -19.67 5.78 12.43
CA ALA A 99 -20.56 6.93 12.54
C ALA A 99 -20.53 7.66 13.90
N PRO A 100 -20.29 6.99 15.05
CA PRO A 100 -20.19 7.67 16.34
C PRO A 100 -18.88 8.42 16.58
N TYR A 101 -17.86 8.27 15.72
CA TYR A 101 -16.52 8.81 15.94
C TYR A 101 -16.25 10.04 15.08
N GLU A 102 -15.39 10.91 15.58
CA GLU A 102 -14.76 12.01 14.83
C GLU A 102 -13.30 11.67 14.51
N PRO A 103 -12.68 12.29 13.48
CA PRO A 103 -11.26 12.09 13.19
C PRO A 103 -10.34 12.28 14.41
N ALA A 104 -10.66 13.22 15.30
CA ALA A 104 -9.89 13.49 16.52
C ALA A 104 -9.88 12.32 17.53
N ASP A 105 -10.90 11.45 17.50
CA ASP A 105 -11.01 10.28 18.37
C ASP A 105 -10.09 9.14 17.93
N LEU A 106 -9.77 9.09 16.63
CA LEU A 106 -9.01 8.00 16.00
C LEU A 106 -7.57 8.38 15.65
N LEU A 107 -7.29 9.69 15.53
CA LEU A 107 -5.97 10.21 15.22
C LEU A 107 -5.18 10.56 16.49
N PRO A 108 -3.83 10.51 16.44
CA PRO A 108 -2.99 11.08 17.48
C PRO A 108 -3.19 12.60 17.56
N THR A 109 -2.94 13.18 18.73
CA THR A 109 -3.06 14.63 18.96
C THR A 109 -2.11 15.43 18.08
N GLU A 110 -0.88 14.94 17.92
CA GLU A 110 0.14 15.55 17.09
C GLU A 110 0.59 14.55 16.01
N PRO A 111 0.90 15.02 14.78
CA PRO A 111 1.45 14.16 13.73
C PRO A 111 2.83 13.64 14.12
N LYS A 112 3.21 12.47 13.58
CA LYS A 112 4.59 11.99 13.73
C LYS A 112 5.55 12.91 12.97
N HIS A 113 6.67 13.25 13.59
CA HIS A 113 7.73 14.05 12.98
C HIS A 113 8.83 13.23 12.32
N SER A 114 8.78 11.91 12.45
CA SER A 114 9.69 10.97 11.81
C SER A 114 8.93 9.73 11.32
N THR A 115 9.48 9.09 10.30
CA THR A 115 9.01 7.80 9.79
C THR A 115 10.22 6.97 9.39
N THR A 116 10.08 5.65 9.55
CA THR A 116 11.04 4.69 9.01
C THR A 116 10.96 4.68 7.49
N ILE A 117 12.11 4.64 6.83
CA ILE A 117 12.23 4.45 5.37
C ILE A 117 12.69 3.01 5.13
N ARG A 118 12.02 2.33 4.21
CA ARG A 118 12.42 0.99 3.75
C ARG A 118 13.16 1.09 2.44
N HIS A 119 14.38 0.55 2.38
CA HIS A 119 15.10 0.35 1.14
C HIS A 119 14.52 -0.87 0.40
N THR A 120 14.15 -0.70 -0.86
CA THR A 120 13.62 -1.83 -1.64
C THR A 120 14.77 -2.61 -2.26
N VAL A 121 14.84 -3.90 -1.94
CA VAL A 121 15.79 -4.85 -2.54
C VAL A 121 15.05 -5.63 -3.62
N GLY A 122 15.32 -5.29 -4.88
CA GLY A 122 14.82 -5.95 -6.07
C GLY A 122 15.36 -7.37 -6.24
N LEU A 123 14.75 -8.10 -7.18
CA LEU A 123 15.13 -9.49 -7.50
C LEU A 123 16.56 -9.59 -8.01
N ASP A 124 16.96 -8.63 -8.85
CA ASP A 124 18.25 -8.61 -9.53
C ASP A 124 19.23 -7.56 -8.97
N ASP A 125 18.83 -6.86 -7.89
CA ASP A 125 19.67 -5.81 -7.31
C ASP A 125 20.98 -6.41 -6.78
N PRO A 126 22.13 -5.76 -7.00
CA PRO A 126 23.39 -6.24 -6.45
C PRO A 126 23.35 -6.14 -4.92
N LEU A 127 23.69 -7.23 -4.23
CA LEU A 127 23.75 -7.22 -2.76
C LEU A 127 25.12 -6.73 -2.30
N THR A 128 26.16 -7.12 -3.03
CA THR A 128 27.55 -6.80 -2.77
C THR A 128 28.23 -6.24 -4.02
N ASP A 129 29.43 -5.65 -3.87
CA ASP A 129 30.24 -5.20 -5.01
C ASP A 129 30.55 -6.30 -6.02
N ALA A 130 30.60 -7.56 -5.58
CA ALA A 130 30.84 -8.70 -6.47
C ALA A 130 29.65 -8.99 -7.41
N ASP A 131 28.44 -8.53 -7.06
CA ASP A 131 27.24 -8.67 -7.89
C ASP A 131 27.15 -7.58 -8.97
N VAL A 132 27.95 -6.51 -8.87
CA VAL A 132 27.92 -5.40 -9.82
C VAL A 132 28.53 -5.86 -11.14
N THR A 133 27.67 -6.10 -12.12
CA THR A 133 28.06 -6.46 -13.48
C THR A 133 27.86 -5.28 -14.41
N GLY A 134 28.90 -4.90 -15.14
CA GLY A 134 28.87 -3.77 -16.09
C GLY A 134 29.40 -2.45 -15.54
N GLU A 135 29.15 -1.38 -16.27
CA GLU A 135 29.58 -0.03 -15.89
C GLU A 135 28.65 0.52 -14.81
N ARG A 136 29.23 1.10 -13.76
CA ARG A 136 28.47 1.85 -12.76
C ARG A 136 27.82 3.07 -13.42
N PRO A 137 26.56 3.40 -13.07
CA PRO A 137 25.98 4.66 -13.48
C PRO A 137 26.87 5.84 -13.08
N ASP A 138 26.91 6.88 -13.92
CA ASP A 138 27.53 8.17 -13.57
C ASP A 138 26.57 8.98 -12.70
N ASP A 139 26.08 8.34 -11.64
CA ASP A 139 25.41 8.97 -10.51
C ASP A 139 26.25 8.70 -9.25
N VAL A 140 26.23 9.63 -8.31
CA VAL A 140 27.03 9.53 -7.07
C VAL A 140 26.34 8.64 -6.02
N LEU A 141 25.44 7.76 -6.45
CA LEU A 141 24.58 6.99 -5.56
C LEU A 141 25.16 5.60 -5.30
N PRO A 142 24.87 5.00 -4.13
CA PRO A 142 25.13 3.59 -3.89
C PRO A 142 24.44 2.71 -4.93
N LEU A 143 25.08 1.60 -5.28
CA LEU A 143 24.56 0.61 -6.22
C LEU A 143 24.21 -0.70 -5.51
N ALA A 144 25.11 -1.20 -4.66
CA ALA A 144 24.90 -2.46 -3.94
C ALA A 144 24.23 -2.25 -2.57
N LEU A 145 23.51 -3.27 -2.08
CA LEU A 145 22.88 -3.23 -0.75
C LEU A 145 23.89 -2.90 0.36
N THR A 146 25.08 -3.48 0.32
CA THR A 146 26.16 -3.18 1.27
C THR A 146 26.52 -1.69 1.30
N GLU A 147 26.58 -1.04 0.13
CA GLU A 147 26.87 0.38 0.02
C GLU A 147 25.73 1.23 0.60
N TYR A 148 24.47 0.87 0.33
CA TYR A 148 23.31 1.54 0.93
C TYR A 148 23.31 1.44 2.46
N VAL A 149 23.63 0.27 3.02
CA VAL A 149 23.70 0.08 4.47
C VAL A 149 24.81 0.96 5.06
N HIS A 150 26.01 0.96 4.47
CA HIS A 150 27.15 1.72 4.99
C HIS A 150 27.01 3.23 4.82
N GLU A 151 26.54 3.70 3.67
CA GLU A 151 26.52 5.13 3.33
C GLU A 151 25.23 5.82 3.76
N ALA A 152 24.09 5.15 3.62
CA ALA A 152 22.78 5.71 3.94
C ALA A 152 22.21 5.22 5.29
N GLY A 153 22.87 4.26 5.95
CA GLY A 153 22.47 3.75 7.26
C GLY A 153 21.11 3.05 7.23
N VAL A 154 20.74 2.45 6.09
CA VAL A 154 19.44 1.76 5.98
C VAL A 154 19.45 0.47 6.78
N ASN A 155 18.42 0.28 7.61
CA ASN A 155 18.22 -0.93 8.40
C ASN A 155 16.81 -1.52 8.25
N HIS A 156 15.97 -0.93 7.39
CA HIS A 156 14.66 -1.48 7.09
C HIS A 156 14.56 -1.76 5.59
N PHE A 157 14.04 -2.94 5.25
CA PHE A 157 14.08 -3.47 3.90
C PHE A 157 12.69 -3.86 3.39
N LYS A 158 12.47 -3.71 2.09
CA LYS A 158 11.35 -4.31 1.36
C LYS A 158 11.92 -5.22 0.29
N ILE A 159 11.80 -6.52 0.46
CA ILE A 159 12.46 -7.52 -0.38
C ILE A 159 11.46 -8.05 -1.39
N LYS A 160 11.79 -7.98 -2.69
CA LYS A 160 10.94 -8.54 -3.74
C LYS A 160 11.02 -10.07 -3.75
N LEU A 161 9.88 -10.73 -3.92
CA LEU A 161 9.79 -12.16 -4.19
C LEU A 161 9.46 -12.40 -5.66
N ALA A 162 10.03 -13.47 -6.21
CA ALA A 162 9.76 -13.97 -7.55
C ALA A 162 8.51 -14.86 -7.59
N ALA A 163 7.96 -15.24 -6.43
CA ALA A 163 6.91 -16.26 -6.29
C ALA A 163 7.34 -17.63 -6.82
N ASP A 164 8.64 -17.89 -6.76
CA ASP A 164 9.28 -19.14 -7.13
C ASP A 164 10.11 -19.61 -5.94
N ARG A 165 9.73 -20.77 -5.40
CA ARG A 165 10.35 -21.34 -4.20
C ARG A 165 11.88 -21.38 -4.24
N GLU A 166 12.47 -21.79 -5.36
CA GLU A 166 13.92 -22.01 -5.43
C GLU A 166 14.67 -20.68 -5.60
N VAL A 167 14.12 -19.78 -6.39
CA VAL A 167 14.65 -18.41 -6.56
C VAL A 167 14.54 -17.64 -5.24
N ASP A 168 13.38 -17.69 -4.59
CA ASP A 168 13.13 -16.96 -3.35
C ASP A 168 13.98 -17.50 -2.20
N ALA A 169 14.10 -18.83 -2.05
CA ALA A 169 14.97 -19.42 -1.03
C ALA A 169 16.43 -18.99 -1.22
N ALA A 170 16.97 -19.11 -2.44
CA ALA A 170 18.35 -18.72 -2.72
C ALA A 170 18.57 -17.21 -2.50
N ARG A 171 17.62 -16.37 -2.91
CA ARG A 171 17.73 -14.92 -2.79
C ARG A 171 17.64 -14.46 -1.34
N LEU A 172 16.66 -14.96 -0.58
CA LEU A 172 16.48 -14.61 0.83
C LEU A 172 17.67 -15.07 1.68
N SER A 173 18.19 -16.28 1.46
CA SER A 173 19.40 -16.74 2.17
C SER A 173 20.62 -15.88 1.88
N ARG A 174 20.79 -15.40 0.65
CA ARG A 174 21.88 -14.47 0.34
C ARG A 174 21.71 -13.12 1.04
N ILE A 175 20.49 -12.59 1.08
CA ILE A 175 20.21 -11.33 1.78
C ILE A 175 20.45 -11.48 3.28
N ASP A 176 19.95 -12.56 3.89
CA ASP A 176 20.13 -12.86 5.31
C ASP A 176 21.62 -12.89 5.70
N ASN A 177 22.44 -13.61 4.93
CA ASN A 177 23.88 -13.66 5.16
C ASN A 177 24.56 -12.28 5.01
N VAL A 178 24.19 -11.49 3.99
CA VAL A 178 24.77 -10.15 3.79
C VAL A 178 24.39 -9.22 4.95
N LEU A 179 23.15 -9.25 5.41
CA LEU A 179 22.70 -8.41 6.53
C LEU A 179 23.36 -8.84 7.85
N ALA A 180 23.53 -10.14 8.07
CA ALA A 180 24.25 -10.67 9.22
C ALA A 180 25.74 -10.26 9.22
N ASP A 181 26.41 -10.33 8.06
CA ASP A 181 27.82 -9.93 7.91
C ASP A 181 28.03 -8.42 8.14
N LEU A 182 27.01 -7.60 7.83
CA LEU A 182 27.02 -6.16 8.03
C LEU A 182 26.70 -5.72 9.46
N ASP A 183 26.31 -6.65 10.34
CA ASP A 183 25.91 -6.38 11.74
C ASP A 183 24.84 -5.29 11.84
N VAL A 184 23.82 -5.37 10.97
CA VAL A 184 22.73 -4.38 10.93
C VAL A 184 21.86 -4.55 12.18
N GLU A 185 22.02 -3.64 13.15
CA GLU A 185 21.20 -3.63 14.36
C GLU A 185 19.74 -3.23 14.07
N GLU A 186 18.81 -3.87 14.79
CA GLU A 186 17.36 -3.60 14.75
C GLU A 186 16.74 -3.69 13.35
N ASP A 187 17.27 -4.57 12.50
CA ASP A 187 16.78 -4.68 11.14
C ASP A 187 15.34 -5.20 11.08
N ARG A 188 14.60 -4.77 10.07
CA ARG A 188 13.23 -5.23 9.81
C ARG A 188 13.02 -5.37 8.32
N CYS A 189 12.29 -6.38 7.92
CA CYS A 189 11.94 -6.55 6.52
C CYS A 189 10.44 -6.70 6.28
N THR A 190 9.99 -6.28 5.11
CA THR A 190 8.79 -6.85 4.48
C THR A 190 9.20 -7.58 3.23
N VAL A 191 8.36 -8.50 2.79
CA VAL A 191 8.51 -9.14 1.49
C VAL A 191 7.34 -8.76 0.60
N ASP A 192 7.56 -8.61 -0.70
CA ASP A 192 6.53 -8.21 -1.67
C ASP A 192 6.56 -9.12 -2.88
N ALA A 193 5.51 -9.91 -3.05
CA ALA A 193 5.40 -10.85 -4.16
C ALA A 193 4.74 -10.27 -5.42
N ASN A 194 4.25 -9.03 -5.35
CA ASN A 194 3.76 -8.27 -6.49
C ASN A 194 2.80 -9.07 -7.40
N GLU A 195 1.75 -9.66 -6.82
CA GLU A 195 0.75 -10.51 -7.51
C GLU A 195 1.31 -11.84 -8.07
N GLY A 196 2.46 -12.30 -7.58
CA GLY A 196 3.20 -13.42 -8.17
C GLY A 196 2.61 -14.82 -7.95
N TYR A 197 1.70 -15.02 -6.99
CA TYR A 197 1.07 -16.32 -6.74
C TYR A 197 -0.34 -16.40 -7.34
N ASP A 198 -0.63 -17.47 -8.09
CA ASP A 198 -1.91 -17.71 -8.76
C ASP A 198 -3.10 -17.85 -7.79
N SER A 199 -2.86 -18.27 -6.55
CA SER A 199 -3.90 -18.48 -5.54
C SER A 199 -3.38 -18.48 -4.11
N ALA A 200 -4.26 -18.18 -3.16
CA ALA A 200 -3.96 -18.25 -1.72
C ALA A 200 -3.40 -19.61 -1.30
N GLY A 201 -3.94 -20.70 -1.88
CA GLY A 201 -3.46 -22.06 -1.59
C GLY A 201 -2.06 -22.36 -2.14
N GLN A 202 -1.70 -21.80 -3.31
CA GLN A 202 -0.34 -21.91 -3.83
C GLN A 202 0.63 -21.12 -2.96
N PHE A 203 0.27 -19.87 -2.62
CA PHE A 203 1.06 -19.03 -1.72
C PHE A 203 1.31 -19.76 -0.38
N LYS A 204 0.26 -20.26 0.26
CA LYS A 204 0.36 -21.02 1.52
C LYS A 204 1.39 -22.15 1.46
N ARG A 205 1.25 -23.05 0.48
CA ARG A 205 2.15 -24.20 0.35
C ARG A 205 3.61 -23.80 0.12
N GLN A 206 3.86 -22.75 -0.66
CA GLN A 206 5.23 -22.29 -0.92
C GLN A 206 5.81 -21.59 0.32
N TRP A 207 5.02 -20.76 0.97
CA TRP A 207 5.41 -20.02 2.16
C TRP A 207 5.77 -20.93 3.33
N GLU A 208 4.95 -21.96 3.60
CA GLU A 208 5.21 -22.96 4.65
C GLU A 208 6.55 -23.68 4.42
N VAL A 209 6.90 -23.97 3.17
CA VAL A 209 8.21 -24.57 2.85
C VAL A 209 9.34 -23.56 3.06
N LEU A 210 9.16 -22.33 2.59
CA LEU A 210 10.18 -21.29 2.66
C LEU A 210 10.53 -20.93 4.12
N GLN A 211 9.53 -20.85 5.00
CA GLN A 211 9.74 -20.60 6.44
C GLN A 211 10.54 -21.69 7.16
N THR A 212 10.58 -22.91 6.63
CA THR A 212 11.37 -24.01 7.21
C THR A 212 12.84 -23.98 6.78
N ASN A 213 13.23 -23.07 5.90
CA ASN A 213 14.61 -22.92 5.46
C ASN A 213 15.46 -22.23 6.54
N SER A 214 16.36 -22.98 7.18
CA SER A 214 17.25 -22.46 8.21
C SER A 214 18.23 -21.39 7.70
N ASP A 215 18.52 -21.40 6.40
CA ASP A 215 19.51 -20.50 5.79
C ASP A 215 18.99 -19.06 5.62
N CYS A 216 17.72 -18.80 5.94
CA CYS A 216 17.14 -17.45 5.99
C CYS A 216 16.26 -17.24 7.23
N ALA A 217 16.53 -17.97 8.31
CA ALA A 217 15.75 -17.88 9.54
C ALA A 217 15.82 -16.49 10.19
N GLY A 218 16.98 -15.84 10.15
CA GLY A 218 17.17 -14.49 10.72
C GLY A 218 16.23 -13.47 10.07
N LEU A 219 16.12 -13.49 8.74
CA LEU A 219 15.21 -12.66 7.97
C LEU A 219 13.75 -12.86 8.39
N PHE A 220 13.33 -14.11 8.62
CA PHE A 220 11.98 -14.40 9.09
C PHE A 220 11.71 -13.91 10.52
N ASP A 221 12.71 -13.95 11.40
CA ASP A 221 12.60 -13.37 12.75
C ASP A 221 12.36 -11.85 12.72
N GLN A 222 12.82 -11.18 11.66
CA GLN A 222 12.66 -9.73 11.45
C GLN A 222 11.49 -9.35 10.51
N LEU A 223 10.72 -10.34 10.04
CA LEU A 223 9.64 -10.12 9.08
C LEU A 223 8.46 -9.39 9.72
N VAL A 224 8.09 -8.25 9.14
CA VAL A 224 6.95 -7.44 9.58
C VAL A 224 5.66 -7.85 8.87
N ASN A 225 5.71 -8.08 7.56
CA ASN A 225 4.55 -8.53 6.76
C ASN A 225 4.95 -9.00 5.35
N VAL A 226 3.99 -9.68 4.71
CA VAL A 226 3.97 -10.02 3.29
C VAL A 226 3.02 -9.08 2.56
N GLU A 227 3.53 -8.41 1.53
CA GLU A 227 2.79 -7.49 0.68
C GLU A 227 2.32 -8.18 -0.60
N GLN A 228 1.03 -8.06 -0.89
CA GLN A 228 0.39 -8.43 -2.15
C GLN A 228 0.86 -9.77 -2.76
N PRO A 229 0.61 -10.91 -2.07
CA PRO A 229 0.93 -12.21 -2.65
C PRO A 229 0.07 -12.54 -3.88
N LEU A 230 -1.16 -12.01 -3.95
CA LEU A 230 -2.19 -12.47 -4.90
C LEU A 230 -2.58 -11.38 -5.92
N PRO A 231 -2.92 -11.78 -7.16
CA PRO A 231 -3.57 -10.93 -8.14
C PRO A 231 -4.85 -10.27 -7.62
N ARG A 232 -5.15 -9.08 -8.14
CA ARG A 232 -6.32 -8.28 -7.68
C ARG A 232 -7.66 -9.00 -7.80
N ASP A 233 -7.82 -9.85 -8.82
CA ASP A 233 -9.03 -10.62 -9.09
C ASP A 233 -9.15 -11.89 -8.21
N GLU A 234 -8.07 -12.30 -7.54
CA GLU A 234 -8.06 -13.43 -6.59
C GLU A 234 -8.04 -12.95 -5.12
N ALA A 235 -7.43 -11.80 -4.85
CA ALA A 235 -7.12 -11.33 -3.50
C ALA A 235 -8.35 -11.24 -2.57
N LEU A 236 -9.51 -10.84 -3.09
CA LEU A 236 -10.73 -10.63 -2.31
C LEU A 236 -11.85 -11.64 -2.65
N THR A 237 -11.47 -12.86 -3.05
CA THR A 237 -12.44 -13.95 -3.31
C THR A 237 -12.74 -14.77 -2.06
N SER A 238 -13.88 -15.47 -2.04
CA SER A 238 -14.23 -16.40 -0.97
C SER A 238 -13.23 -17.55 -0.82
N LYS A 239 -12.55 -17.95 -1.90
CA LYS A 239 -11.49 -18.98 -1.84
C LYS A 239 -10.28 -18.48 -1.06
N THR A 240 -9.89 -17.23 -1.29
CA THR A 240 -8.82 -16.59 -0.52
C THR A 240 -9.21 -16.49 0.96
N GLN A 241 -10.44 -16.08 1.25
CA GLN A 241 -10.98 -16.05 2.62
C GLN A 241 -10.88 -17.41 3.30
N GLU A 242 -11.33 -18.49 2.64
CA GLU A 242 -11.29 -19.85 3.19
C GLU A 242 -9.87 -20.28 3.59
N VAL A 243 -8.86 -19.92 2.78
CA VAL A 243 -7.46 -20.26 3.06
C VAL A 243 -6.89 -19.39 4.18
N PHE A 244 -7.00 -18.07 4.07
CA PHE A 244 -6.32 -17.14 4.99
C PHE A 244 -6.95 -17.13 6.39
N THR A 245 -8.26 -17.35 6.52
CA THR A 245 -8.92 -17.40 7.84
C THR A 245 -8.72 -18.72 8.59
N THR A 246 -8.17 -19.75 7.93
CA THR A 246 -7.90 -21.07 8.52
C THR A 246 -6.41 -21.42 8.55
N TRP A 247 -5.55 -20.45 8.27
CA TRP A 247 -4.11 -20.62 8.30
C TRP A 247 -3.55 -20.09 9.63
N ASP A 248 -3.46 -21.00 10.60
CA ASP A 248 -3.12 -20.67 12.00
C ASP A 248 -1.80 -19.88 12.15
N ASP A 249 -0.74 -20.31 11.44
CA ASP A 249 0.59 -19.70 11.50
C ASP A 249 0.90 -18.81 10.27
N ALA A 250 -0.13 -18.19 9.67
CA ALA A 250 0.08 -17.27 8.55
C ALA A 250 0.92 -16.05 8.97
N PRO A 251 1.78 -15.52 8.08
CA PRO A 251 2.39 -14.22 8.31
C PRO A 251 1.32 -13.12 8.27
N LEU A 252 1.66 -11.90 8.73
CA LEU A 252 0.80 -10.75 8.48
C LEU A 252 0.78 -10.46 6.98
N ILE A 253 -0.36 -10.64 6.32
CA ILE A 253 -0.50 -10.41 4.87
C ILE A 253 -1.27 -9.12 4.65
N ILE A 254 -0.77 -8.22 3.81
CA ILE A 254 -1.44 -6.98 3.45
C ILE A 254 -1.74 -6.91 1.95
N ILE A 255 -2.83 -6.24 1.60
CA ILE A 255 -3.13 -5.89 0.20
C ILE A 255 -2.40 -4.60 -0.23
N ASP A 256 -2.17 -4.42 -1.52
CA ASP A 256 -1.70 -3.14 -2.07
C ASP A 256 -2.62 -2.65 -3.20
N GLU A 257 -2.35 -2.93 -4.47
CA GLU A 257 -3.19 -2.54 -5.59
C GLU A 257 -4.57 -3.23 -5.64
N SER A 258 -4.81 -4.25 -4.81
CA SER A 258 -6.16 -4.79 -4.56
C SER A 258 -7.02 -3.86 -3.69
N ASP A 259 -6.41 -2.94 -2.96
CA ASP A 259 -7.08 -1.79 -2.36
C ASP A 259 -7.35 -0.75 -3.45
N ASN A 260 -8.49 -0.92 -4.12
CA ASN A 260 -8.87 -0.16 -5.30
C ASN A 260 -10.30 0.41 -5.25
N ARG A 261 -11.04 0.12 -4.18
CA ARG A 261 -12.37 0.64 -3.87
C ARG A 261 -12.41 1.07 -2.42
N ILE A 262 -13.38 1.92 -2.10
CA ILE A 262 -13.52 2.53 -0.77
C ILE A 262 -13.77 1.53 0.36
N ASP A 263 -14.24 0.33 0.03
CA ASP A 263 -14.59 -0.76 0.94
C ASP A 263 -13.60 -1.95 0.88
N SER A 264 -12.51 -1.80 0.11
CA SER A 264 -11.56 -2.88 -0.18
C SER A 264 -10.89 -3.43 1.08
N THR A 265 -10.38 -2.60 2.00
CA THR A 265 -9.66 -3.14 3.17
C THR A 265 -10.58 -3.68 4.25
N GLY A 266 -11.81 -3.20 4.43
CA GLY A 266 -12.81 -3.84 5.27
C GLY A 266 -13.10 -5.25 4.77
N THR A 267 -13.24 -5.41 3.46
CA THR A 267 -13.35 -6.73 2.83
C THR A 267 -12.10 -7.58 3.08
N ALA A 268 -10.90 -7.02 2.88
CA ALA A 268 -9.63 -7.72 3.12
C ALA A 268 -9.50 -8.19 4.58
N LEU A 269 -9.80 -7.33 5.55
CA LEU A 269 -9.81 -7.68 6.97
C LEU A 269 -10.79 -8.84 7.23
N SER A 270 -11.97 -8.86 6.60
CA SER A 270 -12.92 -10.00 6.69
C SER A 270 -12.39 -11.30 6.06
N HIS A 271 -11.42 -11.19 5.15
CA HIS A 271 -10.80 -12.32 4.45
C HIS A 271 -9.50 -12.80 5.10
N GLY A 272 -9.12 -12.26 6.26
CA GLY A 272 -7.93 -12.69 7.01
C GLY A 272 -6.66 -11.90 6.70
N TYR A 273 -6.74 -10.83 5.88
CA TYR A 273 -5.62 -9.91 5.74
C TYR A 273 -5.43 -9.08 7.03
N ALA A 274 -4.19 -8.66 7.26
CA ALA A 274 -3.80 -7.80 8.39
C ALA A 274 -4.00 -6.31 8.12
N GLY A 275 -4.12 -5.90 6.84
CA GLY A 275 -4.29 -4.50 6.46
C GLY A 275 -3.97 -4.23 5.00
N MET A 276 -3.57 -2.98 4.71
CA MET A 276 -3.24 -2.51 3.37
C MET A 276 -1.96 -1.66 3.34
N SER A 277 -1.38 -1.54 2.15
CA SER A 277 -0.41 -0.50 1.79
C SER A 277 -1.14 0.72 1.21
N HIS A 278 -0.80 1.91 1.70
CA HIS A 278 -1.40 3.16 1.23
C HIS A 278 -0.45 3.92 0.31
N LYS A 279 -1.00 4.47 -0.78
CA LYS A 279 -0.28 5.33 -1.72
C LYS A 279 -1.00 6.66 -1.83
N ASN A 280 -0.25 7.77 -1.74
CA ASN A 280 -0.81 9.13 -1.84
C ASN A 280 -1.63 9.34 -3.12
N CYS A 281 -1.28 8.67 -4.22
CA CYS A 281 -2.03 8.74 -5.47
C CYS A 281 -3.45 8.15 -5.38
N LYS A 282 -3.78 7.34 -4.37
CA LYS A 282 -5.12 6.80 -4.14
C LYS A 282 -6.06 7.78 -3.41
N GLY A 283 -5.54 8.89 -2.88
CA GLY A 283 -6.34 9.93 -2.21
C GLY A 283 -6.52 9.69 -0.71
N VAL A 284 -6.79 10.76 0.05
CA VAL A 284 -6.83 10.77 1.52
C VAL A 284 -8.19 10.30 2.04
N GLN A 285 -9.27 10.78 1.42
CA GLN A 285 -10.65 10.63 1.86
C GLN A 285 -11.20 9.25 1.55
N GLY A 286 -10.62 8.52 0.59
CA GLY A 286 -10.96 7.13 0.28
C GLY A 286 -10.46 6.11 1.30
N HIS A 287 -9.43 6.44 2.09
CA HIS A 287 -8.67 5.45 2.87
C HIS A 287 -8.81 5.71 4.37
N ARG A 288 -10.06 5.71 4.84
CA ARG A 288 -10.44 5.91 6.25
C ARG A 288 -10.08 4.71 7.12
N GLU A 289 -9.80 3.56 6.51
CA GLU A 289 -9.53 2.31 7.23
C GLU A 289 -8.19 2.33 8.01
N CYS A 290 -7.26 3.24 7.68
CA CYS A 290 -6.10 3.51 8.54
C CYS A 290 -6.50 4.01 9.94
N LEU A 291 -7.69 4.62 10.06
CA LEU A 291 -8.29 5.02 11.35
C LEU A 291 -9.06 3.86 12.02
N SER A 292 -9.51 2.90 11.21
CA SER A 292 -10.41 1.80 11.63
C SER A 292 -9.69 0.51 11.99
N GLY A 293 -8.44 0.30 11.52
CA GLY A 293 -7.69 -0.94 11.74
C GLY A 293 -7.62 -1.33 13.21
N HIS A 294 -7.48 -0.34 14.10
CA HIS A 294 -7.44 -0.57 15.55
C HIS A 294 -8.82 -0.93 16.16
N LEU A 295 -9.92 -0.41 15.61
CA LEU A 295 -11.29 -0.67 16.08
C LEU A 295 -11.89 -1.96 15.50
N LEU A 296 -11.52 -2.32 14.27
CA LEU A 296 -12.01 -3.53 13.59
C LEU A 296 -11.25 -4.78 14.02
N GLN A 297 -9.96 -4.66 14.38
CA GLN A 297 -9.19 -5.76 14.96
C GLN A 297 -9.50 -5.99 16.44
N SER A 298 -9.78 -4.93 17.24
CA SER A 298 -10.09 -5.09 18.67
C SER A 298 -11.47 -5.67 18.98
N LYS A 299 -12.34 -5.82 17.95
CA LYS A 299 -13.65 -6.49 18.05
C LYS A 299 -13.62 -7.96 17.62
N ARG A 300 -12.46 -8.51 17.25
CA ARG A 300 -12.24 -9.94 16.95
C ARG A 300 -11.41 -10.58 18.04
#